data_AF-A0A196LJU2-F1
#
_entry.id   AF-A0A196LJU2-F1
#
_cell.length_a   1.000
_cell.length_b   1.000
_cell.length_c   1.000
_cell.angle_alpha   90.00
_cell.angle_beta   90.00
_cell.angle_gamma   90.00
#
_symmetry.space_group_name_H-M   'P 1'
#
loop_
_entity.id
_entity.type
_entity.pdbx_description
1 polymer ?
#
loop_
_entity_poly.entity_id
_entity_poly.type
_entity_poly.pdbx_seq_one_letter_code
_entity_poly.pdbx_strand_id
1 'polypeptide(L)'
;MTESSRAIVRRWLFTAVVDLGEQAYRRQVHARITHLFGDEFSAEDMRPRVGRRGEAAWQNNVDSLYDQLKHRGEMLPSTRGGPWRLSPLSIAEAQRYRAGLRDDTEAELLADFKPKDSGEYIARLQGQVLTKRRDHEETLRTFGIAAAARGWKPATNVHPRDMELTRVGEVCLVEVKQVYRGNATKAVREATAQLLEYRYFWYRNDTRQPHLLAVFSEPIGDEHARYLESLHIASIWKITDEGWGSSALATSLGFDPGRQVPS
;
A
#
# COMPACT_ATOMS: atom_id res chain seq x y z
N MET A 1 4.42 -18.86 -4.74
CA MET A 1 3.41 -17.82 -5.03
C MET A 1 2.12 -18.54 -5.33
N THR A 2 1.07 -18.24 -4.56
CA THR A 2 -0.25 -18.86 -4.67
C THR A 2 -1.03 -18.26 -5.84
N GLU A 3 -2.00 -19.00 -6.36
CA GLU A 3 -2.99 -18.57 -7.35
C GLU A 3 -3.58 -17.18 -7.02
N SER A 4 -3.84 -16.39 -8.06
CA SER A 4 -4.32 -15.02 -7.89
C SER A 4 -5.66 -14.98 -7.16
N SER A 5 -5.75 -14.08 -6.17
CA SER A 5 -6.96 -13.96 -5.36
C SER A 5 -8.15 -13.54 -6.21
N ARG A 6 -9.36 -13.88 -5.75
CA ARG A 6 -10.61 -13.48 -6.42
C ARG A 6 -10.70 -11.97 -6.65
N ALA A 7 -10.18 -11.16 -5.74
CA ALA A 7 -10.17 -9.70 -5.88
C ALA A 7 -9.26 -9.24 -7.04
N ILE A 8 -8.09 -9.87 -7.19
CA ILE A 8 -7.16 -9.62 -8.30
C ILE A 8 -7.80 -10.02 -9.64
N VAL A 9 -8.37 -11.22 -9.72
CA VAL A 9 -9.05 -11.71 -10.92
C VAL A 9 -10.25 -10.81 -11.30
N ARG A 10 -10.97 -10.27 -10.31
CA ARG A 10 -12.05 -9.30 -10.52
C ARG A 10 -11.52 -8.00 -11.11
N ARG A 11 -10.43 -7.45 -10.57
CA ARG A 11 -9.75 -6.27 -11.10
C ARG A 11 -9.38 -6.48 -12.57
N TRP A 12 -8.73 -7.60 -12.87
CA TRP A 12 -8.31 -7.92 -14.25
C TRP A 12 -9.51 -7.96 -15.21
N LEU A 13 -10.57 -8.68 -14.85
CA LEU A 13 -11.79 -8.79 -15.64
C LEU A 13 -12.42 -7.41 -15.90
N PHE A 14 -12.58 -6.61 -14.85
CA PHE A 14 -13.25 -5.32 -14.92
C PHE A 14 -12.46 -4.33 -15.77
N THR A 15 -11.16 -4.21 -15.54
CA THR A 15 -10.29 -3.33 -16.33
C THR A 15 -10.29 -3.75 -17.81
N ALA A 16 -10.16 -5.04 -18.11
CA ALA A 16 -10.14 -5.52 -19.48
C ALA A 16 -11.46 -5.25 -20.23
N VAL A 17 -12.62 -5.44 -19.58
CA VAL A 17 -13.92 -5.17 -20.21
C VAL A 17 -14.14 -3.67 -20.45
N VAL A 18 -13.80 -2.79 -19.50
CA VAL A 18 -13.87 -1.34 -19.72
C VAL A 18 -12.92 -0.88 -20.81
N ASP A 19 -11.71 -1.40 -20.83
CA ASP A 19 -10.71 -1.03 -21.83
C ASP A 19 -11.13 -1.45 -23.25
N LEU A 20 -11.93 -2.51 -23.37
CA LEU A 20 -12.56 -2.96 -24.62
C LEU A 20 -13.89 -2.27 -24.95
N GLY A 21 -14.29 -1.22 -24.23
CA GLY A 21 -15.52 -0.46 -24.50
C GLY A 21 -16.76 -1.00 -23.76
N GLU A 22 -16.58 -1.43 -22.51
CA GLU A 22 -17.64 -1.85 -21.55
C GLU A 22 -18.39 -3.14 -21.90
N GLN A 23 -18.15 -3.67 -23.10
CA GLN A 23 -18.64 -4.96 -23.55
C GLN A 23 -17.67 -5.65 -24.49
N ALA A 24 -17.44 -6.96 -24.28
CA ALA A 24 -16.55 -7.73 -25.13
C ALA A 24 -16.85 -9.23 -25.09
N TYR A 25 -16.49 -9.96 -26.14
CA TYR A 25 -16.60 -11.42 -26.14
C TYR A 25 -15.51 -12.05 -25.26
N ARG A 26 -15.80 -13.20 -24.64
CA ARG A 26 -14.88 -13.96 -23.75
C ARG A 26 -13.43 -14.00 -24.25
N ARG A 27 -13.23 -14.36 -25.53
CA ARG A 27 -11.89 -14.46 -26.13
C ARG A 27 -11.15 -13.12 -26.16
N GLN A 28 -11.85 -12.01 -26.43
CA GLN A 28 -11.26 -10.68 -26.41
C GLN A 28 -10.89 -10.26 -24.99
N VAL A 29 -11.76 -10.54 -24.02
CA VAL A 29 -11.48 -10.26 -22.60
C VAL A 29 -10.24 -11.01 -22.13
N HIS A 30 -10.15 -12.32 -22.40
CA HIS A 30 -8.97 -13.11 -22.05
C HIS A 30 -7.69 -12.58 -22.70
N ALA A 31 -7.73 -12.28 -24.00
CA ALA A 31 -6.58 -11.70 -24.70
C ALA A 31 -6.16 -10.37 -24.09
N ARG A 32 -7.12 -9.52 -23.71
CA ARG A 32 -6.82 -8.22 -23.11
C ARG A 32 -6.27 -8.33 -21.70
N ILE A 33 -6.78 -9.24 -20.88
CA ILE A 33 -6.21 -9.55 -19.55
C ILE A 33 -4.75 -9.98 -19.68
N THR A 34 -4.46 -10.88 -20.62
CA THR A 34 -3.08 -11.35 -20.88
C THR A 34 -2.17 -10.18 -21.28
N HIS A 35 -2.65 -9.27 -22.12
CA HIS A 35 -1.87 -8.11 -22.55
C HIS A 35 -1.64 -7.09 -21.42
N LEU A 36 -2.64 -6.83 -20.57
CA LEU A 36 -2.54 -5.82 -19.52
C LEU A 36 -1.82 -6.33 -18.26
N PHE A 37 -1.94 -7.62 -17.95
CA PHE A 37 -1.56 -8.18 -16.66
C PHE A 37 -0.72 -9.45 -16.77
N GLY A 38 -0.22 -9.79 -17.97
CA GLY A 38 0.55 -11.02 -18.18
C GLY A 38 1.76 -11.14 -17.26
N ASP A 39 2.41 -10.01 -16.95
CA ASP A 39 3.56 -9.95 -16.05
C ASP A 39 3.19 -10.15 -14.57
N GLU A 40 1.91 -10.03 -14.22
CA GLU A 40 1.39 -10.27 -12.87
C GLU A 40 0.98 -11.73 -12.63
N PHE A 41 0.98 -12.58 -13.66
CA PHE A 41 0.53 -13.96 -13.53
C PHE A 41 1.51 -14.79 -12.70
N SER A 42 0.98 -15.50 -11.70
CA SER A 42 1.76 -16.49 -10.98
C SER A 42 1.96 -17.76 -11.81
N ALA A 43 2.92 -18.59 -11.41
CA ALA A 43 3.09 -19.92 -12.02
C ALA A 43 1.84 -20.81 -11.85
N GLU A 44 1.06 -20.63 -10.79
CA GLU A 44 -0.19 -21.37 -10.57
C GLU A 44 -1.31 -20.89 -11.49
N ASP A 45 -1.41 -19.59 -11.74
CA ASP A 45 -2.37 -19.00 -12.68
C ASP A 45 -2.23 -19.58 -14.09
N MET A 46 -0.99 -19.90 -14.48
CA MET A 46 -0.66 -20.44 -15.80
C MET A 46 -0.82 -21.97 -15.91
N ARG A 47 -0.90 -22.69 -14.80
CA ARG A 47 -1.04 -24.16 -14.81
C ARG A 47 -2.49 -24.56 -15.08
N PRO A 48 -2.76 -25.40 -16.09
CA PRO A 48 -4.11 -25.93 -16.30
C PRO A 48 -4.60 -26.73 -15.09
N ARG A 49 -5.88 -26.59 -14.74
CA ARG A 49 -6.49 -27.39 -13.65
C ARG A 49 -6.67 -28.84 -14.11
N VAL A 50 -6.36 -29.78 -13.20
CA VAL A 50 -6.51 -31.22 -13.44
C VAL A 50 -7.94 -31.54 -13.88
N GLY A 51 -8.09 -32.24 -15.01
CA GLY A 51 -9.39 -32.66 -15.54
C GLY A 51 -10.08 -31.70 -16.53
N ARG A 52 -9.52 -30.51 -16.80
CA ARG A 52 -9.96 -29.63 -17.91
C ARG A 52 -8.90 -29.58 -18.99
N ARG A 53 -9.28 -29.78 -20.26
CA ARG A 53 -8.34 -29.77 -21.38
C ARG A 53 -7.92 -28.33 -21.73
N GLY A 54 -6.66 -28.00 -21.44
CA GLY A 54 -5.86 -27.01 -22.18
C GLY A 54 -5.97 -25.54 -21.77
N GLU A 55 -6.93 -25.13 -20.94
CA GLU A 55 -7.05 -23.73 -20.50
C GLU A 55 -6.27 -23.48 -19.20
N ALA A 56 -5.61 -22.32 -19.10
CA ALA A 56 -4.89 -21.90 -17.91
C ALA A 56 -5.84 -21.71 -16.70
N ALA A 57 -5.34 -21.84 -15.48
CA ALA A 57 -6.17 -21.69 -14.28
C ALA A 57 -6.82 -20.30 -14.20
N TRP A 58 -6.11 -19.22 -14.55
CA TRP A 58 -6.67 -17.88 -14.53
C TRP A 58 -7.86 -17.70 -15.47
N GLN A 59 -7.84 -18.33 -16.65
CA GLN A 59 -8.96 -18.25 -17.62
C GLN A 59 -10.22 -18.89 -17.02
N ASN A 60 -10.05 -20.06 -16.39
CA ASN A 60 -11.12 -20.75 -15.68
C ASN A 60 -11.66 -19.92 -14.52
N ASN A 61 -10.78 -19.23 -13.78
CA ASN A 61 -11.18 -18.36 -12.67
C ASN A 61 -11.94 -17.14 -13.14
N VAL A 62 -11.51 -16.50 -14.23
CA VAL A 62 -12.20 -15.38 -14.86
C VAL A 62 -13.60 -15.79 -15.31
N ASP A 63 -13.74 -16.94 -15.97
CA ASP A 63 -15.03 -17.46 -16.42
C ASP A 63 -15.95 -17.79 -15.24
N SER A 64 -15.44 -18.52 -14.24
CA SER A 64 -16.20 -18.84 -13.04
C SER A 64 -16.61 -17.58 -12.26
N LEU A 65 -15.76 -16.55 -12.24
CA LEU A 65 -16.06 -15.29 -11.61
C LEU A 65 -17.14 -14.54 -12.39
N TYR A 66 -17.04 -14.49 -13.73
CA TYR A 66 -18.06 -13.88 -14.59
C TYR A 66 -19.46 -14.44 -14.31
N ASP A 67 -19.59 -15.77 -14.22
CA ASP A 67 -20.87 -16.42 -13.92
C ASP A 67 -21.43 -16.00 -12.55
N GLN A 68 -20.58 -15.94 -11.54
CA GLN A 68 -20.99 -15.51 -10.19
C GLN A 68 -21.39 -14.03 -10.14
N LEU A 69 -20.71 -13.17 -10.90
CA LEU A 69 -21.00 -11.74 -10.96
C LEU A 69 -22.31 -11.43 -11.68
N LYS A 70 -22.73 -12.26 -12.65
CA LYS A 70 -24.09 -12.18 -13.24
C LYS A 70 -25.17 -12.37 -12.18
N HIS A 71 -25.01 -13.36 -11.31
CA HIS A 71 -25.97 -13.63 -10.23
C HIS A 71 -26.05 -12.49 -9.19
N ARG A 72 -25.00 -11.67 -9.10
CA ARG A 72 -24.93 -10.51 -8.20
C ARG A 72 -25.35 -9.19 -8.85
N GLY A 73 -25.70 -9.21 -10.15
CA GLY A 73 -26.05 -8.01 -10.90
C GLY A 73 -24.86 -7.10 -11.23
N GLU A 74 -23.62 -7.54 -11.01
CA GLU A 74 -22.40 -6.78 -11.31
C GLU A 74 -22.03 -6.88 -12.80
N MET A 75 -22.33 -8.03 -13.42
CA MET A 75 -22.32 -8.21 -14.87
C MET A 75 -23.76 -8.32 -15.36
N LEU A 76 -24.07 -7.74 -16.53
CA LEU A 76 -25.39 -7.92 -17.13
C LEU A 76 -25.54 -9.37 -17.65
N PRO A 77 -26.75 -9.95 -17.60
CA PRO A 77 -27.01 -11.25 -18.20
C PRO A 77 -26.65 -11.26 -19.70
N SER A 78 -26.03 -12.34 -20.15
CA SER A 78 -25.74 -12.60 -21.55
C SER A 78 -26.25 -13.98 -21.94
N THR A 79 -26.62 -14.13 -23.22
CA THR A 79 -26.90 -15.44 -23.79
C THR A 79 -25.59 -16.22 -23.95
N ARG A 80 -25.68 -17.55 -24.09
CA ARG A 80 -24.50 -18.38 -24.34
C ARG A 80 -23.77 -17.90 -25.60
N GLY A 81 -22.50 -17.51 -25.45
CA GLY A 81 -21.68 -16.95 -26.53
C GLY A 81 -21.87 -15.45 -26.78
N GLY A 82 -22.78 -14.78 -26.05
CA GLY A 82 -22.95 -13.34 -26.10
C GLY A 82 -21.80 -12.58 -25.44
N PRO A 83 -21.72 -11.25 -25.66
CA PRO A 83 -20.69 -10.41 -25.05
C PRO A 83 -20.89 -10.32 -23.53
N TRP A 84 -19.77 -10.26 -22.83
CA TRP A 84 -19.73 -9.94 -21.41
C TRP A 84 -19.85 -8.43 -21.25
N ARG A 85 -20.76 -8.00 -20.39
CA ARG A 85 -21.10 -6.58 -20.21
C ARG A 85 -21.11 -6.26 -18.71
N LEU A 86 -20.47 -5.16 -18.34
CA LEU A 86 -20.52 -4.66 -16.96
C LEU A 86 -21.87 -3.98 -16.70
N SER A 87 -22.33 -4.04 -15.46
CA SER A 87 -23.40 -3.15 -14.98
C SER A 87 -22.89 -1.70 -14.90
N PRO A 88 -23.78 -0.69 -14.91
CA PRO A 88 -23.39 0.70 -14.72
C PRO A 88 -22.58 0.95 -13.44
N LEU A 89 -22.90 0.25 -12.35
CA LEU A 89 -22.15 0.36 -11.09
C LEU A 89 -20.73 -0.19 -11.22
N SER A 90 -20.57 -1.31 -11.92
CA SER A 90 -19.27 -1.96 -12.13
C SER A 90 -18.39 -1.22 -13.16
N ILE A 91 -18.98 -0.46 -14.09
CA ILE A 91 -18.23 0.43 -15.00
C ILE A 91 -17.49 1.51 -14.21
N ALA A 92 -18.19 2.20 -13.29
CA ALA A 92 -17.57 3.25 -12.48
C ALA A 92 -16.41 2.71 -11.62
N GLU A 93 -16.56 1.50 -11.09
CA GLU A 93 -15.49 0.82 -10.34
C GLU A 93 -14.31 0.43 -11.24
N ALA A 94 -14.57 -0.14 -12.40
CA ALA A 94 -13.55 -0.53 -13.37
C ALA A 94 -12.76 0.68 -13.91
N GLN A 95 -13.41 1.83 -14.07
CA GLN A 95 -12.75 3.09 -14.43
C GLN A 95 -11.76 3.56 -13.36
N ARG A 96 -12.04 3.34 -12.07
CA ARG A 96 -11.08 3.64 -10.98
C ARG A 96 -9.85 2.74 -11.06
N TYR A 97 -10.02 1.46 -11.38
CA TYR A 97 -8.87 0.56 -11.59
C TYR A 97 -8.01 1.00 -12.77
N ARG A 98 -8.62 1.47 -13.86
CA ARG A 98 -7.89 1.95 -15.04
C ARG A 98 -7.14 3.27 -14.80
N ALA A 99 -7.71 4.17 -14.00
CA ALA A 99 -7.06 5.43 -13.65
C ALA A 99 -5.73 5.21 -12.90
N GLY A 100 -5.63 4.17 -12.08
CA GLY A 100 -4.39 3.82 -11.36
C GLY A 100 -3.37 2.98 -12.16
N LEU A 101 -3.58 2.77 -13.46
CA LEU A 101 -2.69 1.96 -14.34
C LEU A 101 -1.88 2.80 -15.35
N ARG A 102 -2.00 4.13 -15.35
CA ARG A 102 -1.15 5.01 -16.18
C ARG A 102 0.10 5.42 -15.38
N ASP A 103 1.24 5.48 -16.06
CA ASP A 103 2.54 5.94 -15.54
C ASP A 103 2.39 7.16 -14.63
N ASP A 104 2.60 6.97 -13.33
CA ASP A 104 2.50 8.05 -12.34
C ASP A 104 3.71 8.98 -12.50
N THR A 105 3.46 10.21 -12.93
CA THR A 105 4.46 11.28 -12.89
C THR A 105 4.74 11.71 -11.43
N GLU A 106 5.90 12.31 -11.14
CA GLU A 106 6.25 12.81 -9.79
C GLU A 106 5.17 13.74 -9.20
N ALA A 107 4.53 14.55 -10.07
CA ALA A 107 3.41 15.41 -9.69
C ALA A 107 2.16 14.62 -9.23
N GLU A 108 1.93 13.42 -9.78
CA GLU A 108 0.84 12.51 -9.37
C GLU A 108 1.21 11.73 -8.09
N LEU A 109 2.48 11.34 -7.93
CA LEU A 109 2.98 10.75 -6.68
C LEU A 109 2.83 11.69 -5.48
N LEU A 110 2.88 13.01 -5.72
CA LEU A 110 2.71 14.05 -4.70
C LEU A 110 1.31 14.66 -4.67
N ALA A 111 0.35 14.20 -5.49
CA ALA A 111 -0.98 14.82 -5.60
C ALA A 111 -1.78 14.80 -4.29
N ASP A 112 -1.58 13.74 -3.49
CA ASP A 112 -2.17 13.59 -2.15
C ASP A 112 -1.20 13.99 -1.03
N PHE A 113 0.06 14.31 -1.36
CA PHE A 113 1.04 14.83 -0.40
C PHE A 113 0.76 16.32 -0.17
N LYS A 114 -0.18 16.59 0.74
CA LYS A 114 -0.54 17.93 1.19
C LYS A 114 0.01 18.15 2.61
N PRO A 115 1.32 18.40 2.78
CA PRO A 115 1.83 18.83 4.07
C PRO A 115 1.07 20.11 4.44
N LYS A 116 0.44 20.10 5.61
CA LYS A 116 -0.35 21.25 6.05
C LYS A 116 0.59 22.43 6.31
N ASP A 117 0.05 23.63 6.13
CA ASP A 117 0.72 24.87 6.48
C ASP A 117 1.27 24.79 7.92
N SER A 118 2.45 25.38 8.10
CA SER A 118 3.24 25.52 9.33
C SER A 118 2.54 26.23 10.51
N GLY A 119 1.27 26.59 10.33
CA GLY A 119 0.40 27.14 11.37
C GLY A 119 -0.03 26.09 12.41
N GLU A 120 -0.25 26.54 13.64
CA GLU A 120 -0.68 25.68 14.74
C GLU A 120 -1.99 24.94 14.41
N TYR A 121 -1.94 23.61 14.41
CA TYR A 121 -3.11 22.76 14.24
C TYR A 121 -3.74 22.44 15.61
N ILE A 122 -4.92 23.01 15.87
CA ILE A 122 -5.74 22.71 17.04
C ILE A 122 -6.82 21.70 16.62
N ALA A 123 -6.63 20.42 16.93
CA ALA A 123 -7.70 19.43 16.83
C ALA A 123 -8.56 19.47 18.10
N ARG A 124 -9.85 19.79 17.94
CA ARG A 124 -10.84 19.65 19.02
C ARG A 124 -11.33 18.20 19.07
N LEU A 125 -10.64 17.35 19.81
CA LEU A 125 -11.19 16.08 20.27
C LEU A 125 -12.00 16.35 21.54
N GLN A 126 -13.20 15.74 21.66
CA GLN A 126 -13.98 15.82 22.89
C GLN A 126 -13.14 15.28 24.06
N GLY A 127 -12.59 16.18 24.87
CA GLY A 127 -11.95 15.86 26.14
C GLY A 127 -10.51 16.34 26.33
N GLN A 128 -9.70 16.52 25.27
CA GLN A 128 -8.31 17.01 25.40
C GLN A 128 -7.87 17.81 24.18
N VAL A 129 -7.27 18.98 24.41
CA VAL A 129 -6.57 19.77 23.40
C VAL A 129 -5.17 19.17 23.23
N LEU A 130 -4.93 18.50 22.11
CA LEU A 130 -3.62 17.97 21.74
C LEU A 130 -2.88 18.99 20.88
N THR A 131 -1.86 19.63 21.45
CA THR A 131 -0.91 20.46 20.70
C THR A 131 0.18 19.56 20.12
N LYS A 132 0.08 19.18 18.84
CA LYS A 132 1.20 18.57 18.12
C LYS A 132 2.26 19.65 17.85
N ARG A 133 3.51 19.40 18.25
CA ARG A 133 4.63 20.37 18.15
C ARG A 133 5.21 20.41 16.73
N ARG A 134 5.75 21.57 16.32
CA ARG A 134 6.33 21.85 14.99
C ARG A 134 7.37 20.80 14.55
N ASP A 135 8.18 20.33 15.47
CA ASP A 135 9.28 19.39 15.20
C ASP A 135 8.77 18.01 14.71
N HIS A 136 7.56 17.61 15.11
CA HIS A 136 6.93 16.36 14.67
C HIS A 136 6.59 16.40 13.18
N GLU A 137 5.93 17.46 12.72
CA GLU A 137 5.55 17.62 11.32
C GLU A 137 6.79 17.77 10.42
N GLU A 138 7.83 18.45 10.90
CA GLU A 138 9.09 18.55 10.16
C GLU A 138 9.79 17.19 10.00
N THR A 139 9.85 16.40 11.08
CA THR A 139 10.43 15.04 11.04
C THR A 139 9.64 14.14 10.10
N LEU A 140 8.30 14.20 10.17
CA LEU A 140 7.40 13.48 9.28
C LEU A 140 7.63 13.86 7.81
N ARG A 141 7.70 15.16 7.50
CA ARG A 141 7.90 15.69 6.15
C ARG A 141 9.24 15.28 5.57
N THR A 142 10.32 15.52 6.31
CA THR A 142 11.70 15.21 5.86
C THR A 142 11.87 13.70 5.64
N PHE A 143 11.32 12.87 6.53
CA PHE A 143 11.34 11.43 6.36
C PHE A 143 10.51 10.98 5.14
N GLY A 144 9.31 11.54 4.94
CA GLY A 144 8.47 11.23 3.79
C GLY A 144 9.17 11.47 2.46
N ILE A 145 9.91 12.57 2.33
CA ILE A 145 10.74 12.88 1.15
C ILE A 145 11.85 11.83 0.97
N ALA A 146 12.56 11.50 2.05
CA ALA A 146 13.63 10.49 2.02
C ALA A 146 13.12 9.08 1.65
N ALA A 147 11.89 8.74 2.07
CA ALA A 147 11.22 7.49 1.71
C ALA A 147 10.78 7.49 0.25
N ALA A 148 10.24 8.60 -0.25
CA ALA A 148 9.84 8.75 -1.65
C ALA A 148 11.01 8.53 -2.61
N ALA A 149 12.17 9.12 -2.30
CA ALA A 149 13.38 8.93 -3.09
C ALA A 149 13.90 7.47 -3.10
N ARG A 150 13.36 6.60 -2.24
CA ARG A 150 13.65 5.16 -2.16
C ARG A 150 12.53 4.29 -2.78
N GLY A 151 11.60 4.90 -3.50
CA GLY A 151 10.52 4.20 -4.22
C GLY A 151 9.31 3.86 -3.36
N TRP A 152 9.20 4.41 -2.16
CA TRP A 152 7.99 4.33 -1.34
C TRP A 152 7.01 5.44 -1.71
N LYS A 153 5.70 5.18 -1.67
CA LYS A 153 4.64 6.19 -1.80
C LYS A 153 4.11 6.55 -0.41
N PRO A 154 4.47 7.72 0.16
CA PRO A 154 4.01 8.12 1.50
C PRO A 154 2.58 8.68 1.48
N ALA A 155 1.77 8.27 2.45
CA ALA A 155 0.42 8.77 2.68
C ALA A 155 0.24 9.19 4.16
N THR A 156 -0.25 10.41 4.40
CA THR A 156 -0.50 10.97 5.75
C THR A 156 -1.98 11.18 6.05
N ASN A 157 -2.87 10.86 5.11
CA ASN A 157 -4.34 10.90 5.29
C ASN A 157 -4.88 9.67 6.04
N VAL A 158 -4.03 8.95 6.78
CA VAL A 158 -4.28 7.61 7.34
C VAL A 158 -4.52 7.59 8.86
N HIS A 159 -5.15 8.64 9.40
CA HIS A 159 -5.43 8.78 10.83
C HIS A 159 -6.13 7.52 11.42
N PRO A 160 -5.74 7.02 12.62
CA PRO A 160 -4.87 7.64 13.63
C PRO A 160 -3.36 7.54 13.40
N ARG A 161 -2.91 6.84 12.36
CA ARG A 161 -1.48 6.68 12.05
C ARG A 161 -0.87 7.99 11.54
N ASP A 162 0.41 8.18 11.80
CA ASP A 162 1.13 9.34 11.28
C ASP A 162 1.40 9.22 9.77
N MET A 163 1.87 8.05 9.31
CA MET A 163 2.13 7.80 7.89
C MET A 163 2.05 6.32 7.52
N GLU A 164 1.63 6.06 6.28
CA GLU A 164 1.72 4.75 5.64
C GLU A 164 2.58 4.87 4.39
N LEU A 165 3.53 3.96 4.23
CA LEU A 165 4.35 3.85 3.04
C LEU A 165 3.90 2.64 2.25
N THR A 166 3.70 2.80 0.94
CA THR A 166 3.35 1.69 0.06
C THR A 166 4.37 1.55 -1.06
N ARG A 167 4.70 0.30 -1.41
CA ARG A 167 5.48 -0.08 -2.59
C ARG A 167 4.82 -1.31 -3.20
N VAL A 168 5.14 -1.66 -4.45
CA VAL A 168 4.56 -2.83 -5.13
C VAL A 168 4.58 -4.06 -4.21
N GLY A 169 3.40 -4.47 -3.74
CA GLY A 169 3.22 -5.64 -2.89
C GLY A 169 3.40 -5.42 -1.38
N GLU A 170 3.92 -4.27 -0.94
CA GLU A 170 4.40 -4.01 0.41
C GLU A 170 3.71 -2.80 1.05
N VAL A 171 3.43 -2.89 2.35
CA VAL A 171 2.90 -1.80 3.18
C VAL A 171 3.79 -1.67 4.41
N CYS A 172 4.14 -0.44 4.78
CA CYS A 172 4.88 -0.12 6.00
C CYS A 172 4.14 0.95 6.81
N LEU A 173 3.80 0.64 8.05
CA LEU A 173 3.21 1.60 8.99
C LEU A 173 4.33 2.39 9.65
N VAL A 174 4.19 3.71 9.62
CA VAL A 174 5.18 4.64 10.17
C VAL A 174 4.56 5.42 11.32
N GLU A 175 5.27 5.44 12.45
CA GLU A 175 4.94 6.25 13.62
C GLU A 175 6.12 7.17 13.95
N VAL A 176 5.87 8.48 14.06
CA VAL A 176 6.92 9.49 14.26
C VAL A 176 6.91 9.98 15.69
N LYS A 177 8.04 9.84 16.39
CA LYS A 177 8.19 10.30 17.77
C LYS A 177 9.29 11.33 17.93
N GLN A 178 8.94 12.37 18.68
CA GLN A 178 9.91 13.34 19.16
C GLN A 178 10.59 12.80 20.41
N VAL A 179 11.92 12.76 20.38
CA VAL A 179 12.74 12.48 21.56
C VAL A 179 12.98 13.81 22.25
N TYR A 180 12.42 14.00 23.44
CA TYR A 180 12.62 15.24 24.20
C TYR A 180 13.65 15.03 25.29
N ARG A 181 14.67 15.90 25.33
CA ARG A 181 15.72 15.91 26.37
C ARG A 181 16.41 14.55 26.50
N GLY A 182 16.65 13.88 25.37
CA GLY A 182 17.25 12.54 25.34
C GLY A 182 16.40 11.42 25.94
N ASN A 183 15.10 11.63 26.24
CA ASN A 183 14.24 10.58 26.77
C ASN A 183 13.73 9.64 25.66
N ALA A 184 14.66 8.87 25.08
CA ALA A 184 14.36 7.86 24.08
C ALA A 184 13.41 6.78 24.60
N THR A 185 13.52 6.40 25.88
CA THR A 185 12.69 5.34 26.48
C THR A 185 11.19 5.64 26.36
N LYS A 186 10.77 6.87 26.63
CA LYS A 186 9.36 7.26 26.50
C LYS A 186 8.91 7.18 25.04
N ALA A 187 9.67 7.79 24.12
CA ALA A 187 9.37 7.79 22.69
C ALA A 187 9.25 6.36 22.13
N VAL A 188 10.20 5.49 22.48
CA VAL A 188 10.25 4.09 22.03
C VAL A 188 9.04 3.30 22.54
N ARG A 189 8.65 3.47 23.81
CA ARG A 189 7.47 2.80 24.39
C ARG A 189 6.18 3.23 23.70
N GLU A 190 6.02 4.53 23.46
CA GLU A 190 4.85 5.06 22.76
C GLU A 190 4.77 4.56 21.30
N ALA A 191 5.89 4.59 20.57
CA ALA A 191 5.95 4.06 19.21
C ALA A 191 5.63 2.56 19.16
N THR A 192 6.17 1.79 20.11
CA THR A 192 5.92 0.34 20.21
C THR A 192 4.43 0.06 20.40
N ALA A 193 3.80 0.71 21.40
CA ALA A 193 2.39 0.50 21.68
C ALA A 193 1.52 0.82 20.46
N GLN A 194 1.72 1.99 19.86
CA GLN A 194 0.90 2.45 18.76
C GLN A 194 1.08 1.61 17.49
N LEU A 195 2.32 1.29 17.08
CA LEU A 195 2.55 0.45 15.90
C LEU A 195 1.95 -0.95 16.05
N LEU A 196 2.07 -1.56 17.24
CA LEU A 196 1.49 -2.87 17.51
C LEU A 196 -0.04 -2.81 17.54
N GLU A 197 -0.63 -1.77 18.13
CA GLU A 197 -2.07 -1.51 18.08
C GLU A 197 -2.55 -1.33 16.65
N TYR A 198 -1.86 -0.53 15.84
CA TYR A 198 -2.24 -0.31 14.45
C TYR A 198 -2.23 -1.61 13.65
N ARG A 199 -1.17 -2.41 13.79
CA ARG A 199 -1.11 -3.74 13.17
C ARG A 199 -2.27 -4.62 13.62
N TYR A 200 -2.52 -4.69 14.92
CA TYR A 200 -3.57 -5.54 15.47
C TYR A 200 -4.98 -5.09 15.05
N PHE A 201 -5.33 -3.82 15.20
CA PHE A 201 -6.69 -3.37 14.96
C PHE A 201 -7.02 -3.17 13.47
N TRP A 202 -6.04 -2.80 12.64
CA TRP A 202 -6.28 -2.52 11.21
C TRP A 202 -5.80 -3.62 10.26
N TYR A 203 -4.81 -4.44 10.63
CA TYR A 203 -4.20 -5.41 9.72
C TYR A 203 -4.27 -6.87 10.18
N ARG A 204 -4.88 -7.19 11.33
CA ARG A 204 -4.96 -8.58 11.83
C ARG A 204 -5.58 -9.59 10.86
N ASN A 205 -6.48 -9.13 9.99
CA ASN A 205 -7.18 -9.98 9.02
C ASN A 205 -6.60 -9.83 7.61
N ASP A 206 -5.57 -9.00 7.43
CA ASP A 206 -4.90 -8.88 6.15
C ASP A 206 -3.94 -10.05 5.95
N THR A 207 -4.00 -10.65 4.77
CA THR A 207 -3.07 -11.68 4.30
C THR A 207 -1.63 -11.19 4.24
N ARG A 208 -1.42 -9.86 4.13
CA ARG A 208 -0.09 -9.24 4.19
C ARG A 208 0.00 -8.38 5.43
N GLN A 209 0.81 -8.82 6.37
CA GLN A 209 1.13 -8.01 7.55
C GLN A 209 2.06 -6.86 7.13
N PRO A 210 1.78 -5.63 7.55
CA PRO A 210 2.64 -4.51 7.21
C PRO A 210 3.96 -4.58 7.97
N HIS A 211 5.01 -4.04 7.37
CA HIS A 211 6.22 -3.68 8.11
C HIS A 211 5.89 -2.58 9.12
N LEU A 212 6.59 -2.56 10.24
CA LEU A 212 6.44 -1.52 11.26
C LEU A 212 7.73 -0.72 11.31
N LEU A 213 7.60 0.61 11.29
CA LEU A 213 8.73 1.52 11.28
C LEU A 213 8.49 2.68 12.24
N ALA A 214 9.38 2.81 13.22
CA ALA A 214 9.41 3.94 14.14
C ALA A 214 10.45 4.96 13.68
N VAL A 215 10.06 6.22 13.55
CA VAL A 215 10.94 7.32 13.13
C VAL A 215 11.11 8.30 14.28
N PHE A 216 12.35 8.64 14.60
CA PHE A 216 12.68 9.47 15.75
C PHE A 216 13.41 10.76 15.35
N SER A 217 13.14 11.84 16.09
CA SER A 217 13.79 13.14 15.87
C SER A 217 15.25 13.20 16.33
N GLU A 218 15.70 12.23 17.12
CA GLU A 218 17.06 12.13 17.66
C GLU A 218 17.46 10.65 17.78
N PRO A 219 18.77 10.34 17.89
CA PRO A 219 19.23 8.98 18.16
C PRO A 219 18.62 8.38 19.42
N ILE A 220 18.15 7.14 19.32
CA ILE A 220 17.52 6.41 20.44
C ILE A 220 18.47 5.49 21.21
N GLY A 221 19.68 5.27 20.69
CA GLY A 221 20.66 4.34 21.24
C GLY A 221 20.42 2.87 20.87
N ASP A 222 21.50 2.10 20.82
CA ASP A 222 21.53 0.75 20.25
C ASP A 222 20.60 -0.24 20.97
N GLU A 223 20.53 -0.18 22.30
CA GLU A 223 19.67 -1.10 23.07
C GLU A 223 18.18 -0.87 22.76
N HIS A 224 17.77 0.38 22.55
CA HIS A 224 16.40 0.69 22.14
C HIS A 224 16.12 0.25 20.70
N ALA A 225 17.08 0.41 19.78
CA ALA A 225 16.96 -0.09 18.42
C ALA A 225 16.83 -1.63 18.41
N ARG A 226 17.67 -2.36 19.16
CA ARG A 226 17.57 -3.83 19.30
C ARG A 226 16.26 -4.28 19.93
N TYR A 227 15.78 -3.56 20.94
CA TYR A 227 14.46 -3.83 21.53
C TYR A 227 13.34 -3.72 20.49
N LEU A 228 13.31 -2.66 19.68
CA LEU A 228 12.33 -2.51 18.61
C LEU A 228 12.44 -3.63 17.55
N GLU A 229 13.67 -3.99 17.15
CA GLU A 229 13.88 -5.09 16.20
C GLU A 229 13.38 -6.43 16.73
N SER A 230 13.53 -6.70 18.04
CA SER A 230 12.99 -7.92 18.66
C SER A 230 11.47 -8.04 18.55
N LEU A 231 10.78 -6.92 18.30
CA LEU A 231 9.33 -6.84 18.10
C LEU A 231 8.94 -6.73 16.61
N HIS A 232 9.92 -6.89 15.71
CA HIS A 232 9.80 -6.65 14.27
C HIS A 232 9.38 -5.22 13.93
N ILE A 233 9.92 -4.25 14.68
CA ILE A 233 9.77 -2.82 14.41
C ILE A 233 11.13 -2.28 13.97
N ALA A 234 11.21 -1.86 12.72
CA ALA A 234 12.35 -1.13 12.21
C ALA A 234 12.42 0.25 12.88
N SER A 235 13.62 0.81 13.03
CA SER A 235 13.80 2.17 13.52
C SER A 235 14.74 3.00 12.65
N ILE A 236 14.41 4.29 12.54
CA ILE A 236 15.18 5.33 11.86
C ILE A 236 15.21 6.55 12.78
N TRP A 237 16.33 7.27 12.80
CA TRP A 237 16.46 8.49 13.59
C TRP A 237 17.24 9.57 12.86
N LYS A 238 16.92 10.83 13.13
CA LYS A 238 17.67 11.96 12.59
C LYS A 238 19.07 12.03 13.21
N ILE A 239 20.11 12.14 12.39
CA ILE A 239 21.49 12.40 12.83
C ILE A 239 21.84 13.88 12.56
N THR A 240 21.47 14.38 11.38
CA THR A 240 21.60 15.78 10.97
C THR A 240 20.35 16.21 10.21
N ASP A 241 20.28 17.46 9.73
CA ASP A 241 19.14 17.94 8.95
C ASP A 241 18.89 17.17 7.64
N GLU A 242 19.93 16.55 7.09
CA GLU A 242 19.87 15.78 5.84
C GLU A 242 20.20 14.28 6.05
N GLY A 243 20.73 13.92 7.22
CA GLY A 243 21.24 12.60 7.52
C GLY A 243 20.33 11.80 8.44
N TRP A 244 20.05 10.55 8.03
CA TRP A 244 19.31 9.58 8.82
C TRP A 244 20.24 8.46 9.29
N GLY A 245 20.07 8.03 10.53
CA GLY A 245 20.56 6.75 11.04
C GLY A 245 19.47 5.70 10.97
N SER A 246 19.84 4.43 10.93
CA SER A 246 18.88 3.35 10.82
C SER A 246 19.34 2.08 11.55
N SER A 247 18.36 1.31 12.00
CA SER A 247 18.52 -0.07 12.46
C SER A 247 18.82 -1.04 11.31
N ALA A 248 19.32 -2.24 11.62
CA ALA A 248 19.60 -3.26 10.60
C ALA A 248 18.32 -3.69 9.87
N LEU A 249 17.21 -3.80 10.60
CA LEU A 249 15.90 -4.09 10.01
C LEU A 249 15.45 -2.96 9.07
N ALA A 250 15.65 -1.69 9.44
CA ALA A 250 15.33 -0.57 8.54
C ALA A 250 16.17 -0.58 7.26
N THR A 251 17.46 -0.91 7.36
CA THR A 251 18.32 -1.09 6.18
C THR A 251 17.80 -2.20 5.27
N SER A 252 17.33 -3.32 5.82
CA SER A 252 16.74 -4.42 5.02
C SER A 252 15.45 -4.02 4.27
N LEU A 253 14.74 -3.00 4.75
CA LEU A 253 13.58 -2.39 4.09
C LEU A 253 13.97 -1.33 3.03
N GLY A 254 15.28 -1.13 2.81
CA GLY A 254 15.81 -0.17 1.84
C GLY A 254 16.10 1.22 2.40
N PHE A 255 16.00 1.42 3.72
CA PHE A 255 16.34 2.69 4.37
C PHE A 255 17.81 2.76 4.81
N ASP A 256 18.72 2.56 3.85
CA ASP A 256 20.16 2.64 4.09
C ASP A 256 20.61 4.10 4.31
N PRO A 257 21.32 4.41 5.42
CA PRO A 257 21.86 5.74 5.73
C PRO A 257 22.97 6.22 4.78
N GLY A 258 23.57 5.35 3.96
CA GLY A 258 24.71 5.67 3.09
C GLY A 258 24.39 5.90 1.61
N ARG A 259 23.16 5.60 1.15
CA ARG A 259 22.80 5.73 -0.27
C ARG A 259 22.32 7.15 -0.55
N GLN A 260 23.24 8.04 -0.90
CA GLN A 260 22.87 9.28 -1.58
C GLN A 260 22.15 8.92 -2.89
N VAL A 261 20.97 9.50 -3.08
CA VAL A 261 20.23 9.39 -4.34
C VAL A 261 20.98 10.25 -5.36
N PRO A 262 21.33 9.73 -6.55
CA PRO A 262 21.96 10.54 -7.57
C PRO A 262 21.03 11.72 -7.90
N SER A 263 21.57 12.93 -7.84
CA SER A 263 20.94 14.16 -8.34
C SER A 263 20.63 14.07 -9.83
#